data_AF-A0A2J7VAX8-F1
#
_entry.id   AF-A0A2J7VAX8-F1
#
_cell.length_a   1.000
_cell.length_b   1.000
_cell.length_c   1.000
_cell.angle_alpha   90.00
_cell.angle_beta   90.00
_cell.angle_gamma   90.00
#
_symmetry.space_group_name_H-M   'P 1'
#
loop_
_entity.id
_entity.type
_entity.pdbx_description
1 polymer ?
#
loop_
_entity_poly.entity_id
_entity_poly.type
_entity_poly.pdbx_seq_one_letter_code
_entity_poly.pdbx_strand_id
1 'polypeptide(L)'
;MTSSKQTAAAPASRARLAAAYAPARPAAAPQAAKPSLSAWQRWEMGTLENEDAAHGNVQALVVPRVDPEVLARDNELSRLRLQARAEGRTEGHREGLAKGRAEGHAEGLAAGLAAASAHAEQLRALAATLPAALRRAESELADAILTLAMDVARQVVHRTLRAEPEWVLPLVQDLLHAEPALQGEPRLLLHPDDVALVKNSLGNELQIAGWQVRPDDTLARGGCRVQSASGEMDASLETRWKSVTAALSRDIDAAEL
;
A
#
# COMPACT_ATOMS: atom_id res chain seq x y z
N MET A 1 -45.14 36.84 25.42
CA MET A 1 -44.94 35.39 25.22
C MET A 1 -43.77 34.96 26.10
N THR A 2 -43.97 34.87 27.41
CA THR A 2 -44.16 33.60 28.19
C THR A 2 -43.02 32.60 27.93
N SER A 3 -41.97 32.59 28.78
CA SER A 3 -41.80 31.70 29.98
C SER A 3 -41.50 30.25 29.56
N SER A 4 -40.57 29.47 30.10
CA SER A 4 -39.71 29.57 31.28
C SER A 4 -38.64 28.47 31.20
N LYS A 5 -37.59 28.70 31.95
CA LYS A 5 -36.55 27.79 32.46
C LYS A 5 -36.99 26.35 32.78
N GLN A 6 -36.12 25.42 32.36
CA GLN A 6 -35.28 24.56 33.22
C GLN A 6 -35.90 23.34 33.95
N THR A 7 -35.06 22.30 33.98
CA THR A 7 -34.80 21.31 35.06
C THR A 7 -35.43 19.89 34.98
N ALA A 8 -34.50 18.93 35.01
CA ALA A 8 -34.45 17.72 35.85
C ALA A 8 -35.13 16.40 35.42
N ALA A 9 -34.31 15.35 35.64
CA ALA A 9 -34.66 14.01 36.15
C ALA A 9 -35.08 12.90 35.16
N ALA A 10 -34.17 11.94 34.99
CA ALA A 10 -34.49 10.52 34.84
C ALA A 10 -35.31 10.05 36.08
N PRO A 11 -36.16 8.98 36.04
CA PRO A 11 -35.76 7.66 35.55
C PRO A 11 -36.87 6.81 34.89
N ALA A 12 -36.50 5.57 34.55
CA ALA A 12 -37.38 4.40 34.45
C ALA A 12 -38.32 4.30 33.22
N SER A 13 -37.75 3.88 32.10
CA SER A 13 -38.49 3.25 31.00
C SER A 13 -37.83 1.94 30.56
N ARG A 14 -37.57 1.05 31.52
CA ARG A 14 -37.13 -0.35 31.27
C ARG A 14 -38.17 -1.39 31.70
N ALA A 15 -39.43 -1.01 31.79
CA ALA A 15 -40.52 -1.90 32.15
C ALA A 15 -41.84 -1.43 31.55
N ARG A 16 -42.02 -1.64 30.24
CA ARG A 16 -43.31 -1.67 29.52
C ARG A 16 -43.01 -1.81 28.03
N LEU A 17 -42.79 -3.06 27.60
CA LEU A 17 -42.99 -3.62 26.24
C LEU A 17 -42.30 -4.99 26.16
N ALA A 18 -42.57 -5.85 27.13
CA ALA A 18 -42.17 -7.27 27.11
C ALA A 18 -43.34 -8.15 27.56
N ALA A 19 -44.55 -7.85 27.05
CA ALA A 19 -45.79 -8.53 27.44
C ALA A 19 -46.66 -8.95 26.23
N ALA A 20 -46.07 -9.18 25.06
CA ALA A 20 -46.83 -9.51 23.85
C ALA A 20 -46.31 -10.69 23.02
N TYR A 21 -45.32 -11.46 23.50
CA TYR A 21 -44.92 -12.68 22.80
C TYR A 21 -44.34 -13.73 23.76
N ALA A 22 -45.23 -14.35 24.54
CA ALA A 22 -44.95 -15.62 25.21
C ALA A 22 -45.49 -16.75 24.31
N PRO A 23 -44.68 -17.71 23.87
CA PRO A 23 -45.18 -18.82 23.06
C PRO A 23 -46.09 -19.72 23.90
N ALA A 24 -47.28 -20.01 23.36
CA ALA A 24 -48.27 -20.90 23.93
C ALA A 24 -47.68 -22.30 24.14
N ARG A 25 -47.71 -22.76 25.39
CA ARG A 25 -47.31 -24.11 25.80
C ARG A 25 -48.34 -25.11 25.25
N PRO A 26 -47.94 -26.15 24.49
CA PRO A 26 -48.91 -27.13 24.00
C PRO A 26 -49.53 -27.90 25.17
N ALA A 27 -50.84 -28.12 25.09
CA ALA A 27 -51.61 -28.92 26.04
C ALA A 27 -51.04 -30.35 26.11
N ALA A 28 -50.79 -30.83 27.33
CA ALA A 28 -50.28 -32.17 27.57
C ALA A 28 -51.34 -33.22 27.17
N ALA A 29 -50.95 -34.15 26.31
CA ALA A 29 -51.74 -35.36 26.04
C ALA A 29 -51.91 -36.18 27.35
N PRO A 30 -53.06 -36.85 27.56
CA PRO A 30 -53.25 -37.70 28.74
C PRO A 30 -52.21 -38.83 28.72
N GLN A 31 -51.32 -38.81 29.71
CA GLN A 31 -50.37 -39.90 29.93
C GLN A 31 -51.16 -41.13 30.35
N ALA A 32 -51.26 -42.12 29.47
CA ALA A 32 -51.67 -43.46 29.87
C ALA A 32 -50.71 -43.92 30.98
N ALA A 33 -51.25 -44.17 32.18
CA ALA A 33 -50.48 -44.61 33.33
C ALA A 33 -49.75 -45.90 32.98
N LYS A 34 -48.43 -45.83 32.82
CA LYS A 34 -47.57 -47.01 32.71
C LYS A 34 -47.64 -47.75 34.05
N PRO A 35 -47.87 -49.07 34.06
CA PRO A 35 -47.86 -49.82 35.31
C PRO A 35 -46.48 -49.64 35.96
N SER A 36 -46.47 -49.12 37.19
CA SER A 36 -45.26 -49.02 38.00
C SER A 36 -44.81 -50.43 38.33
N LEU A 37 -43.82 -50.94 37.58
CA LEU A 37 -43.12 -52.16 37.97
C LEU A 37 -42.39 -51.85 39.27
N SER A 38 -42.76 -52.54 40.34
CA SER A 38 -42.12 -52.39 41.65
C SER A 38 -40.63 -52.67 41.52
N ALA A 39 -39.84 -51.91 42.27
CA ALA A 39 -38.41 -52.06 42.37
C ALA A 39 -38.03 -53.51 42.72
N TRP A 40 -36.93 -53.99 42.11
CA TRP A 40 -36.32 -55.30 42.36
C TRP A 40 -36.37 -55.66 43.86
N GLN A 41 -37.15 -56.68 44.21
CA GLN A 41 -37.20 -57.23 45.57
C GLN A 41 -36.12 -58.29 45.71
N ARG A 42 -35.51 -58.35 46.90
CA ARG A 42 -34.46 -59.30 47.25
C ARG A 42 -35.09 -60.69 47.43
N TRP A 43 -34.51 -61.71 46.79
CA TRP A 43 -35.02 -63.07 46.85
C TRP A 43 -34.76 -63.67 48.23
N GLU A 44 -35.81 -64.09 48.93
CA GLU A 44 -35.71 -64.85 50.18
C GLU A 44 -36.33 -66.23 49.97
N MET A 45 -35.55 -67.27 50.28
CA MET A 45 -36.03 -68.66 50.32
C MET A 45 -36.87 -68.85 51.58
N GLY A 46 -38.20 -68.92 51.44
CA GLY A 46 -39.08 -69.37 52.51
C GLY A 46 -38.80 -70.84 52.83
N THR A 47 -38.60 -71.17 54.12
CA THR A 47 -38.46 -72.54 54.61
C THR A 47 -39.76 -73.32 54.40
N LEU A 48 -39.67 -74.45 53.68
CA LEU A 48 -40.77 -75.34 53.27
C LEU A 48 -41.44 -76.14 54.42
N GLU A 49 -41.47 -75.63 55.65
CA GLU A 49 -42.04 -76.31 56.83
C GLU A 49 -43.14 -75.50 57.52
N ASN A 50 -43.94 -74.77 56.73
CA ASN A 50 -45.13 -74.10 57.22
C ASN A 50 -46.29 -74.38 56.26
N GLU A 51 -47.03 -75.46 56.49
CA GLU A 51 -48.20 -75.85 55.68
C GLU A 51 -49.33 -74.79 55.73
N ASP A 52 -49.28 -73.85 56.68
CA ASP A 52 -50.31 -72.82 56.86
C ASP A 52 -49.93 -71.42 56.33
N ALA A 53 -48.73 -71.23 55.76
CA ALA A 53 -48.29 -69.93 55.21
C ALA A 53 -48.17 -69.87 53.67
N ALA A 54 -48.63 -70.90 52.95
CA ALA A 54 -48.60 -70.96 51.49
C ALA A 54 -49.93 -70.58 50.80
N HIS A 55 -50.86 -69.90 51.50
CA HIS A 55 -52.05 -69.30 50.88
C HIS A 55 -51.85 -67.81 50.52
N GLY A 56 -50.63 -67.30 50.66
CA GLY A 56 -50.24 -65.98 50.13
C GLY A 56 -50.19 -66.02 48.61
N ASN A 57 -51.34 -65.80 47.97
CA ASN A 57 -51.58 -65.54 46.54
C ASN A 57 -50.33 -65.51 45.67
N VAL A 58 -49.76 -66.69 45.36
CA VAL A 58 -48.78 -66.83 44.30
C VAL A 58 -49.60 -66.74 43.01
N GLN A 59 -49.84 -65.51 42.56
CA GLN A 59 -50.29 -65.29 41.20
C GLN A 59 -49.22 -65.92 40.31
N ALA A 60 -49.56 -67.06 39.73
CA ALA A 60 -48.81 -67.61 38.62
C ALA A 60 -48.65 -66.45 37.62
N LEU A 61 -47.42 -65.97 37.47
CA LEU A 61 -47.06 -65.07 36.38
C LEU A 61 -47.41 -65.84 35.11
N VAL A 62 -48.58 -65.53 34.56
CA VAL A 62 -48.97 -65.99 33.24
C VAL A 62 -47.95 -65.36 32.30
N VAL A 63 -46.89 -66.10 32.00
CA VAL A 63 -46.03 -65.76 30.88
C VAL A 63 -46.95 -65.82 29.66
N PRO A 64 -47.25 -64.68 29.01
CA PRO A 64 -48.10 -64.71 27.83
C PRO A 64 -47.46 -65.69 26.85
N ARG A 65 -48.20 -66.70 26.39
CA ARG A 65 -47.77 -67.50 25.25
C ARG A 65 -47.78 -66.55 24.06
N VAL A 66 -46.62 -66.01 23.72
CA VAL A 66 -46.47 -65.18 22.53
C VAL A 66 -46.44 -66.13 21.33
N ASP A 67 -47.33 -65.91 20.37
CA ASP A 67 -47.40 -66.71 19.16
C ASP A 67 -46.05 -66.67 18.42
N PRO A 68 -45.43 -67.83 18.12
CA PRO A 68 -44.12 -67.89 17.47
C PRO A 68 -44.07 -67.15 16.13
N GLU A 69 -45.19 -67.11 15.40
CA GLU A 69 -45.32 -66.40 14.12
C GLU A 69 -45.25 -64.88 14.27
N VAL A 70 -45.82 -64.32 15.34
CA VAL A 70 -45.80 -62.87 15.62
C VAL A 70 -44.37 -62.42 15.96
N LEU A 71 -43.67 -63.20 16.80
CA LEU A 71 -42.26 -62.99 17.13
C LEU A 71 -41.35 -63.07 15.89
N ALA A 72 -41.60 -64.02 14.98
CA ALA A 72 -40.85 -64.14 13.74
C ALA A 72 -41.06 -62.92 12.83
N ARG A 73 -42.30 -62.45 12.69
CA ARG A 73 -42.64 -61.26 11.90
C ARG A 73 -42.03 -59.98 12.45
N ASP A 74 -42.03 -59.80 13.78
CA ASP A 74 -41.43 -58.62 14.42
C ASP A 74 -39.90 -58.58 14.27
N ASN A 75 -39.26 -59.75 14.31
CA ASN A 75 -37.82 -59.88 14.03
C ASN A 75 -37.50 -59.55 12.57
N GLU A 76 -38.29 -60.06 11.63
CA GLU A 76 -38.17 -59.75 10.19
C GLU A 76 -38.33 -58.24 9.93
N LEU A 77 -39.35 -57.60 10.51
CA LEU A 77 -39.58 -56.17 10.40
C LEU A 77 -38.44 -55.34 11.03
N SER A 78 -37.89 -55.82 12.15
CA SER A 78 -36.75 -55.18 12.82
C SER A 78 -35.48 -55.26 11.98
N ARG A 79 -35.24 -56.41 11.33
CA ARG A 79 -34.13 -56.58 10.37
C ARG A 79 -34.27 -55.64 9.18
N LEU A 80 -35.47 -55.56 8.60
CA LEU A 80 -35.75 -54.66 7.47
C LEU A 80 -35.53 -53.19 7.86
N ARG A 81 -35.98 -52.77 9.06
CA ARG A 81 -35.75 -51.42 9.58
C ARG A 81 -34.26 -51.13 9.79
N LEU A 82 -33.50 -52.08 10.30
CA LEU A 82 -32.05 -51.91 10.51
C LEU A 82 -31.32 -51.79 9.16
N GLN A 83 -31.69 -52.63 8.19
CA GLN A 83 -31.15 -52.61 6.84
C GLN A 83 -31.45 -51.28 6.14
N ALA A 84 -32.70 -50.84 6.12
CA ALA A 84 -33.08 -49.55 5.53
C ALA A 84 -32.35 -48.36 6.19
N ARG A 85 -32.12 -48.41 7.52
CA ARG A 85 -31.32 -47.39 8.23
C ARG A 85 -29.83 -47.47 7.92
N ALA A 86 -29.28 -48.65 7.64
CA ALA A 86 -27.89 -48.80 7.25
C ALA A 86 -27.69 -48.25 5.83
N GLU A 87 -28.55 -48.65 4.89
CA GLU A 87 -28.54 -48.20 3.49
C GLU A 87 -28.76 -46.69 3.39
N GLY A 88 -29.74 -46.12 4.11
CA GLY A 88 -29.96 -44.68 4.14
C GLY A 88 -28.80 -43.89 4.73
N ARG A 89 -28.08 -44.46 5.72
CA ARG A 89 -26.85 -43.84 6.26
C ARG A 89 -25.70 -43.88 5.25
N THR A 90 -25.50 -45.00 4.57
CA THR A 90 -24.43 -45.11 3.57
C THR A 90 -24.69 -44.19 2.37
N GLU A 91 -25.94 -44.13 1.90
CA GLU A 91 -26.30 -43.29 0.76
C GLU A 91 -26.21 -41.80 1.14
N GLY A 92 -26.81 -41.40 2.26
CA GLY A 92 -26.73 -40.01 2.73
C GLY A 92 -25.29 -39.56 3.02
N HIS A 93 -24.43 -40.47 3.50
CA HIS A 93 -23.00 -40.16 3.67
C HIS A 93 -22.28 -40.00 2.32
N ARG A 94 -22.57 -40.87 1.34
CA ARG A 94 -22.00 -40.79 -0.01
C ARG A 94 -22.43 -39.51 -0.72
N GLU A 95 -23.72 -39.18 -0.69
CA GLU A 95 -24.28 -37.97 -1.27
C GLU A 95 -23.74 -36.71 -0.58
N GLY A 96 -23.73 -36.68 0.75
CA GLY A 96 -23.20 -35.56 1.52
C GLY A 96 -21.71 -35.30 1.26
N LEU A 97 -20.91 -36.37 1.14
CA LEU A 97 -19.49 -36.27 0.81
C LEU A 97 -19.26 -35.83 -0.65
N ALA A 98 -20.05 -36.33 -1.60
CA ALA A 98 -19.99 -35.88 -3.00
C ALA A 98 -20.37 -34.40 -3.12
N LYS A 99 -21.46 -33.98 -2.46
CA LYS A 99 -21.92 -32.59 -2.46
C LYS A 99 -20.92 -31.65 -1.79
N GLY A 100 -20.44 -31.99 -0.59
CA GLY A 100 -19.45 -31.18 0.12
C GLY A 100 -18.11 -31.04 -0.63
N ARG A 101 -17.69 -32.09 -1.37
CA ARG A 101 -16.52 -32.00 -2.26
C ARG A 101 -16.77 -31.06 -3.43
N ALA A 102 -17.94 -31.13 -4.07
CA ALA A 102 -18.27 -30.27 -5.20
C ALA A 102 -18.37 -28.80 -4.76
N GLU A 103 -19.06 -28.53 -3.65
CA GLU A 103 -19.21 -27.19 -3.07
C GLU A 103 -17.85 -26.63 -2.62
N GLY A 104 -17.09 -27.39 -1.83
CA GLY A 104 -15.77 -26.96 -1.37
C GLY A 104 -14.76 -26.75 -2.50
N HIS A 105 -14.83 -27.53 -3.59
CA HIS A 105 -14.01 -27.31 -4.77
C HIS A 105 -14.40 -26.02 -5.51
N ALA A 106 -15.70 -25.77 -5.69
CA ALA A 106 -16.20 -24.56 -6.33
C ALA A 106 -15.85 -23.30 -5.51
N GLU A 107 -16.06 -23.34 -4.19
CA GLU A 107 -15.71 -22.26 -3.26
C GLU A 107 -14.19 -22.02 -3.23
N GLY A 108 -13.38 -23.08 -3.14
CA GLY A 108 -11.93 -23.00 -3.15
C GLY A 108 -11.38 -22.42 -4.46
N LEU A 109 -11.95 -22.83 -5.60
CA LEU A 109 -11.58 -22.28 -6.90
C LEU A 109 -11.95 -20.80 -7.01
N ALA A 110 -13.16 -20.42 -6.61
CA ALA A 110 -13.61 -19.03 -6.63
C ALA A 110 -12.75 -18.13 -5.73
N ALA A 111 -12.47 -18.57 -4.50
CA ALA A 111 -11.60 -17.87 -3.56
C ALA A 111 -10.17 -17.75 -4.09
N GLY A 112 -9.62 -18.83 -4.68
CA GLY A 112 -8.30 -18.84 -5.29
C GLY A 112 -8.19 -17.87 -6.47
N LEU A 113 -9.20 -17.84 -7.35
CA LEU A 113 -9.25 -16.90 -8.47
C LEU A 113 -9.36 -15.45 -8.01
N ALA A 114 -10.16 -15.17 -6.98
CA ALA A 114 -10.29 -13.83 -6.41
C ALA A 114 -8.98 -13.36 -5.74
N ALA A 115 -8.29 -14.23 -5.01
CA ALA A 115 -6.98 -13.91 -4.44
C ALA A 115 -5.92 -13.68 -5.54
N ALA A 116 -5.89 -14.55 -6.55
CA ALA A 116 -4.97 -14.43 -7.67
C ALA A 116 -5.18 -13.14 -8.46
N SER A 117 -6.43 -12.75 -8.71
CA SER A 117 -6.73 -11.50 -9.40
C SER A 117 -6.34 -10.28 -8.57
N ALA A 118 -6.59 -10.29 -7.26
CA ALA A 118 -6.18 -9.23 -6.35
C ALA A 118 -4.64 -9.05 -6.34
N HIS A 119 -3.89 -10.15 -6.28
CA HIS A 119 -2.42 -10.10 -6.35
C HIS A 119 -1.93 -9.67 -7.73
N ALA A 120 -2.56 -10.11 -8.81
CA ALA A 120 -2.22 -9.70 -10.17
C ALA A 120 -2.42 -8.18 -10.36
N GLU A 121 -3.50 -7.61 -9.83
CA GLU A 121 -3.74 -6.16 -9.87
C GLU A 121 -2.72 -5.39 -9.02
N GLN A 122 -2.33 -5.89 -7.85
CA GLN A 122 -1.26 -5.29 -7.05
C GLN A 122 0.07 -5.26 -7.82
N LEU A 123 0.46 -6.39 -8.42
CA LEU A 123 1.67 -6.48 -9.23
C LEU A 123 1.60 -5.57 -10.47
N ARG A 124 0.43 -5.48 -11.10
CA ARG A 124 0.20 -4.59 -12.24
C ARG A 124 0.34 -3.12 -11.84
N ALA A 125 -0.21 -2.73 -10.69
CA ALA A 125 -0.06 -1.38 -10.17
C ALA A 125 1.42 -1.04 -9.90
N LEU A 126 2.17 -1.95 -9.27
CA LEU A 126 3.60 -1.77 -9.05
C LEU A 126 4.37 -1.66 -10.38
N ALA A 127 4.11 -2.57 -11.32
CA ALA A 127 4.73 -2.55 -12.64
C ALA A 127 4.40 -1.26 -13.42
N ALA A 128 3.21 -0.68 -13.24
CA ALA A 128 2.85 0.59 -13.85
C ALA A 128 3.62 1.78 -13.25
N THR A 129 4.02 1.72 -11.97
CA THR A 129 4.80 2.80 -11.33
C THR A 129 6.30 2.75 -11.66
N LEU A 130 6.83 1.57 -11.99
CA LEU A 130 8.27 1.36 -12.18
C LEU A 130 8.90 2.25 -13.28
N PRO A 131 8.28 2.41 -14.47
CA PRO A 131 8.87 3.26 -15.52
C PRO A 131 9.01 4.73 -15.09
N ALA A 132 8.05 5.25 -14.32
CA ALA A 132 8.11 6.63 -13.83
C ALA A 132 9.20 6.78 -12.76
N ALA A 133 9.34 5.80 -11.86
CA ALA A 133 10.41 5.78 -10.86
C ALA A 133 11.79 5.70 -11.52
N LEU A 134 11.93 4.88 -12.58
CA LEU A 134 13.19 4.74 -13.30
C LEU A 134 13.57 6.03 -14.03
N ARG A 135 12.64 6.65 -14.78
CA ARG A 135 12.90 7.94 -15.46
C ARG A 135 13.32 9.03 -14.48
N ARG A 136 12.69 9.07 -13.30
CA ARG A 136 13.07 10.01 -12.25
C ARG A 136 14.51 9.77 -11.76
N ALA A 137 14.88 8.51 -11.52
CA ALA A 137 16.24 8.17 -11.12
C ALA A 137 17.27 8.49 -12.21
N GLU A 138 16.93 8.30 -13.48
CA GLU A 138 17.77 8.66 -14.62
C GLU A 138 18.00 10.17 -14.72
N SER A 139 16.94 10.97 -14.56
CA SER A 139 17.02 12.44 -14.56
C SER A 139 17.85 12.95 -13.37
N GLU A 140 17.60 12.44 -12.15
CA GLU A 140 18.40 12.78 -10.96
C GLU A 140 19.89 12.43 -11.13
N LEU A 141 20.19 11.31 -11.81
CA LEU A 141 21.57 10.93 -12.13
C LEU A 141 22.19 11.85 -13.19
N ALA A 142 21.45 12.21 -14.24
CA ALA A 142 21.91 13.12 -15.27
C ALA A 142 22.29 14.49 -14.69
N ASP A 143 21.44 15.05 -13.81
CA ASP A 143 21.70 16.31 -13.10
C ASP A 143 22.95 16.23 -12.22
N ALA A 144 23.11 15.12 -11.50
CA ALA A 144 24.29 14.91 -10.64
C ALA A 144 25.58 14.83 -11.47
N ILE A 145 25.56 14.12 -12.60
CA ILE A 145 26.70 14.01 -13.51
C ILE A 145 27.02 15.37 -14.14
N LEU A 146 26.01 16.11 -14.59
CA LEU A 146 26.20 17.45 -15.15
C LEU A 146 26.85 18.37 -14.13
N THR A 147 26.33 18.39 -12.90
CA THR A 147 26.87 19.22 -11.81
C THR A 147 28.34 18.88 -11.55
N LEU A 148 28.68 17.60 -11.46
CA LEU A 148 30.06 17.16 -11.26
C LEU A 148 30.96 17.55 -12.44
N ALA A 149 30.52 17.34 -13.68
CA ALA A 149 31.26 17.72 -14.87
C ALA A 149 31.52 19.23 -14.93
N MET A 150 30.52 20.02 -14.55
CA MET A 150 30.60 21.47 -14.40
C MET A 150 31.64 21.86 -13.33
N ASP A 151 31.61 21.26 -12.14
CA ASP A 151 32.58 21.56 -11.10
C ASP A 151 34.02 21.22 -11.51
N VAL A 152 34.22 20.09 -12.18
CA VAL A 152 35.53 19.70 -12.74
C VAL A 152 35.99 20.70 -13.79
N ALA A 153 35.14 21.05 -14.75
CA ALA A 153 35.48 22.02 -15.79
C ALA A 153 35.80 23.40 -15.19
N ARG A 154 35.08 23.85 -14.16
CA ARG A 154 35.37 25.10 -13.45
C ARG A 154 36.75 25.08 -12.82
N GLN A 155 37.12 23.96 -12.19
CA GLN A 155 38.41 23.78 -11.56
C GLN A 155 39.55 23.76 -12.58
N VAL A 156 39.34 23.12 -13.73
CA VAL A 156 40.31 23.10 -14.83
C VAL A 156 40.50 24.51 -15.39
N VAL A 157 39.43 25.22 -15.73
CA VAL A 157 39.49 26.59 -16.26
C VAL A 157 40.21 27.53 -15.29
N HIS A 158 39.88 27.48 -13.99
CA HIS A 158 40.58 28.29 -13.00
C HIS A 158 42.08 28.01 -12.92
N ARG A 159 42.50 26.74 -13.05
CA ARG A 159 43.91 26.37 -13.07
C ARG A 159 44.59 26.84 -14.36
N THR A 160 43.94 26.66 -15.50
CA THR A 160 44.47 27.10 -16.80
C THR A 160 44.64 28.61 -16.86
N LEU A 161 43.65 29.42 -16.44
CA LEU A 161 43.77 30.88 -16.43
C LEU A 161 44.83 31.41 -15.46
N ARG A 162 45.15 30.65 -14.40
CA ARG A 162 46.28 30.95 -13.52
C ARG A 162 47.63 30.65 -14.17
N ALA A 163 47.73 29.58 -14.94
CA ALA A 163 48.95 29.19 -15.63
C ALA A 163 49.20 30.03 -16.91
N GLU A 164 48.14 30.32 -17.65
CA GLU A 164 48.13 30.98 -18.96
C GLU A 164 47.15 32.16 -18.95
N PRO A 165 47.59 33.37 -18.56
CA PRO A 165 46.71 34.54 -18.54
C PRO A 165 46.38 35.09 -19.95
N GLU A 166 47.06 34.62 -20.99
CA GLU A 166 46.90 35.05 -22.39
C GLU A 166 45.50 34.80 -22.95
N TRP A 167 44.74 33.87 -22.35
CA TRP A 167 43.34 33.59 -22.69
C TRP A 167 42.40 34.80 -22.51
N VAL A 168 42.82 35.84 -21.79
CA VAL A 168 42.05 37.10 -21.68
C VAL A 168 42.06 37.91 -22.98
N LEU A 169 43.09 37.77 -23.81
CA LEU A 169 43.26 38.56 -25.05
C LEU A 169 42.15 38.31 -26.07
N PRO A 170 41.83 37.06 -26.47
CA PRO A 170 40.72 36.80 -27.38
C PRO A 170 39.38 37.24 -26.80
N LEU A 171 39.18 37.15 -25.47
CA LEU A 171 37.96 37.63 -24.82
C LEU A 171 37.76 39.14 -24.99
N VAL A 172 38.84 39.92 -24.85
CA VAL A 172 38.79 41.37 -25.07
C VAL A 172 38.56 41.70 -26.55
N GLN A 173 39.16 40.94 -27.48
CA GLN A 173 38.90 41.08 -28.92
C GLN A 173 37.44 40.83 -29.27
N ASP A 174 36.84 39.77 -28.72
CA ASP A 174 35.43 39.45 -28.93
C ASP A 174 34.52 40.60 -28.46
N LEU A 175 34.86 41.25 -27.34
CA LEU A 175 34.11 42.42 -26.84
C LEU A 175 34.32 43.68 -27.68
N LEU A 176 35.52 43.89 -28.23
CA LEU A 176 35.81 44.97 -29.16
C LEU A 176 34.97 44.85 -30.44
N HIS A 177 34.73 43.62 -30.89
CA HIS A 177 33.96 43.31 -32.09
C HIS A 177 32.48 42.98 -31.83
N ALA A 178 32.00 43.11 -30.59
CA ALA A 178 30.63 42.79 -30.25
C ALA A 178 29.63 43.80 -30.87
N GLU A 179 28.53 43.28 -31.41
CA GLU A 179 27.40 44.08 -31.88
C GLU A 179 26.26 44.06 -30.86
N PRO A 180 25.63 45.21 -30.54
CA PRO A 180 25.86 46.55 -31.08
C PRO A 180 27.13 47.22 -30.54
N ALA A 181 27.79 48.02 -31.39
CA ALA A 181 29.01 48.75 -31.02
C ALA A 181 28.80 49.66 -29.81
N LEU A 182 29.69 49.55 -28.83
CA LEU A 182 29.64 50.32 -27.59
C LEU A 182 29.94 51.80 -27.85
N GLN A 183 29.03 52.69 -27.41
CA GLN A 183 29.15 54.14 -27.62
C GLN A 183 29.62 54.87 -26.35
N GLY A 184 30.35 55.97 -26.54
CA GLY A 184 30.69 56.92 -25.48
C GLY A 184 31.83 56.46 -24.55
N GLU A 185 33.04 56.29 -25.10
CA GLU A 185 34.28 55.95 -24.38
C GLU A 185 34.13 54.79 -23.38
N PRO A 186 33.94 53.55 -23.88
CA PRO A 186 33.78 52.39 -23.03
C PRO A 186 35.00 52.16 -22.12
N ARG A 187 34.72 51.81 -20.86
CA ARG A 187 35.70 51.48 -19.83
C ARG A 187 35.81 49.97 -19.70
N LEU A 188 36.98 49.42 -19.97
CA LEU A 188 37.31 48.01 -19.78
C LEU A 188 37.90 47.79 -18.39
N LEU A 189 37.16 47.07 -17.54
CA LEU A 189 37.54 46.66 -16.20
C LEU A 189 38.15 45.26 -16.25
N LEU A 190 39.33 45.12 -15.65
CA LEU A 190 40.13 43.88 -15.64
C LEU A 190 40.78 43.69 -14.27
N HIS A 191 41.17 42.46 -13.92
CA HIS A 191 42.04 42.23 -12.77
C HIS A 191 43.40 42.96 -12.95
N PRO A 192 43.99 43.56 -11.90
CA PRO A 192 45.24 44.34 -12.00
C PRO A 192 46.39 43.60 -12.69
N ASP A 193 46.56 42.31 -12.43
CA ASP A 193 47.60 41.48 -13.06
C ASP A 193 47.44 41.34 -14.58
N ASP A 194 46.21 41.42 -15.09
CA ASP A 194 45.90 41.20 -16.50
C ASP A 194 45.92 42.53 -17.29
N VAL A 195 45.83 43.67 -16.60
CA VAL A 195 45.91 45.02 -17.21
C VAL A 195 47.21 45.22 -17.97
N ALA A 196 48.35 44.76 -17.42
CA ALA A 196 49.65 44.92 -18.07
C ALA A 196 49.72 44.11 -19.37
N LEU A 197 49.20 42.88 -19.35
CA LEU A 197 49.17 41.99 -20.51
C LEU A 197 48.30 42.57 -21.63
N VAL A 198 47.09 43.02 -21.30
CA VAL A 198 46.15 43.60 -22.28
C VAL A 198 46.68 44.91 -22.86
N LYS A 199 47.29 45.77 -22.04
CA LYS A 199 47.89 47.02 -22.54
C LYS A 199 49.06 46.77 -23.49
N ASN A 200 49.90 45.76 -23.21
CA ASN A 200 51.04 45.44 -24.05
C ASN A 200 50.62 44.84 -25.41
N SER A 201 49.61 43.97 -25.43
CA SER A 201 49.20 43.28 -26.65
C SER A 201 48.11 44.03 -27.45
N LEU A 202 47.13 44.64 -26.78
CA LEU A 202 45.96 45.28 -27.40
C LEU A 202 45.86 46.79 -27.17
N GLY A 203 46.88 47.42 -26.57
CA GLY A 203 46.84 48.84 -26.23
C GLY A 203 46.55 49.76 -27.42
N ASN A 204 47.12 49.47 -28.59
CA ASN A 204 46.93 50.28 -29.80
C ASN A 204 45.48 50.18 -30.33
N GLU A 205 44.93 48.97 -30.40
CA GLU A 205 43.55 48.73 -30.85
C GLU A 205 42.53 49.38 -29.91
N LEU A 206 42.74 49.24 -28.59
CA LEU A 206 41.90 49.87 -27.58
C LEU A 206 41.96 51.40 -27.67
N GLN A 207 43.13 51.98 -27.94
CA GLN A 207 43.26 53.43 -28.13
C GLN A 207 42.55 53.93 -29.39
N ILE A 208 42.68 53.22 -30.51
CA ILE A 208 41.99 53.53 -31.76
C ILE A 208 40.47 53.48 -31.56
N ALA A 209 39.99 52.50 -30.80
CA ALA A 209 38.57 52.36 -30.46
C ALA A 209 38.08 53.36 -29.37
N GLY A 210 38.98 54.11 -28.73
CA GLY A 210 38.65 55.05 -27.65
C GLY A 210 38.32 54.39 -26.30
N TRP A 211 38.80 53.17 -26.04
CA TRP A 211 38.54 52.40 -24.82
C TRP A 211 39.52 52.78 -23.71
N GLN A 212 39.03 52.92 -22.47
CA GLN A 212 39.86 53.16 -21.30
C GLN A 212 39.99 51.91 -20.43
N VAL A 213 41.22 51.45 -20.18
CA VAL A 213 41.47 50.28 -19.32
C VAL A 213 41.61 50.69 -17.86
N ARG A 214 40.85 50.06 -16.96
CA ARG A 214 40.86 50.29 -15.51
C ARG A 214 41.03 48.97 -14.74
N PRO A 215 41.88 48.94 -13.70
CA PRO A 215 41.97 47.79 -12.81
C PRO A 215 40.75 47.73 -11.87
N ASP A 216 40.28 46.52 -11.59
CA ASP A 216 39.20 46.21 -10.65
C ASP A 216 39.52 44.88 -9.93
N ASP A 217 39.74 44.96 -8.61
CA ASP A 217 40.12 43.81 -7.77
C ASP A 217 38.95 42.87 -7.47
N THR A 218 37.72 43.27 -7.81
CA THR A 218 36.54 42.41 -7.63
C THR A 218 36.42 41.34 -8.72
N LEU A 219 37.12 41.52 -9.85
CA LEU A 219 37.09 40.60 -10.98
C LEU A 219 38.18 39.52 -10.83
N ALA A 220 37.82 38.25 -11.02
CA ALA A 220 38.81 37.18 -11.10
C ALA A 220 39.67 37.29 -12.36
N ARG A 221 40.92 36.80 -12.28
CA ARG A 221 41.86 36.74 -13.42
C ARG A 221 41.23 36.04 -14.63
N GLY A 222 41.42 36.59 -15.82
CA GLY A 222 40.82 36.09 -17.07
C GLY A 222 39.35 36.48 -17.27
N GLY A 223 38.74 37.25 -16.35
CA GLY A 223 37.45 37.90 -16.54
C GLY A 223 37.60 39.37 -16.91
N CYS A 224 36.65 39.91 -17.67
CA CYS A 224 36.60 41.32 -18.01
C CYS A 224 35.16 41.85 -18.02
N ARG A 225 35.01 43.15 -17.83
CA ARG A 225 33.72 43.82 -17.81
C ARG A 225 33.83 45.16 -18.51
N VAL A 226 32.86 45.49 -19.35
CA VAL A 226 32.88 46.72 -20.14
C VAL A 226 31.70 47.59 -19.75
N GLN A 227 31.98 48.84 -19.38
CA GLN A 227 30.98 49.83 -19.05
C GLN A 227 31.01 50.96 -20.08
N SER A 228 29.91 51.18 -20.79
CA SER A 228 29.75 52.27 -21.75
C SER A 228 28.52 53.13 -21.40
N ALA A 229 28.30 54.20 -22.15
CA ALA A 229 27.06 54.97 -22.04
C ALA A 229 25.83 54.19 -22.56
N SER A 230 26.05 53.20 -23.44
CA SER A 230 25.00 52.36 -24.02
C SER A 230 24.63 51.15 -23.16
N GLY A 231 25.45 50.76 -22.18
CA GLY A 231 25.17 49.65 -21.26
C GLY A 231 26.41 49.06 -20.60
N GLU A 232 26.21 48.01 -19.81
CA GLU A 232 27.29 47.21 -19.22
C GLU A 232 27.28 45.81 -19.85
N MET A 233 28.43 45.37 -20.33
CA MET A 233 28.66 44.01 -20.80
C MET A 233 29.54 43.28 -19.80
N ASP A 234 28.97 42.27 -19.17
CA ASP A 234 29.69 41.45 -18.19
C ASP A 234 30.19 40.15 -18.85
N ALA A 235 31.50 40.07 -19.05
CA ALA A 235 32.21 38.88 -19.51
C ALA A 235 33.04 38.25 -18.38
N SER A 236 32.65 38.47 -17.13
CA SER A 236 33.22 37.78 -15.98
C SER A 236 33.07 36.27 -16.12
N LEU A 237 34.01 35.54 -15.51
CA LEU A 237 33.97 34.08 -15.50
C LEU A 237 32.66 33.54 -14.91
N GLU A 238 32.10 34.22 -13.91
CA GLU A 238 30.85 33.83 -13.28
C GLU A 238 29.66 33.95 -14.24
N THR A 239 29.55 35.07 -14.96
CA THR A 239 28.46 35.29 -15.91
C THR A 239 28.57 34.35 -17.11
N ARG A 240 29.77 34.13 -17.63
CA ARG A 240 30.01 33.14 -18.69
C ARG A 240 29.68 31.73 -18.23
N TRP A 241 30.04 31.37 -16.99
CA TRP A 241 29.70 30.07 -16.41
C TRP A 241 28.20 29.85 -16.34
N LYS A 242 27.45 30.85 -15.83
CA LYS A 242 25.98 30.83 -15.78
C LYS A 242 25.38 30.65 -17.16
N SER A 243 25.89 31.36 -18.18
CA SER A 243 25.42 31.23 -19.56
C SER A 243 25.64 29.83 -20.14
N VAL A 244 26.81 29.22 -19.91
CA VAL A 244 27.11 27.86 -20.38
C VAL A 244 26.25 26.82 -19.64
N THR A 245 26.11 26.95 -18.32
CA THR A 245 25.27 26.03 -17.53
C THR A 245 23.80 26.13 -17.95
N ALA A 246 23.30 27.34 -18.20
CA ALA A 246 21.93 27.56 -18.66
C ALA A 246 21.69 27.07 -20.10
N ALA A 247 22.71 27.09 -20.96
CA ALA A 247 22.62 26.50 -22.30
C ALA A 247 22.52 24.97 -22.22
N LEU A 248 23.41 24.34 -21.43
CA LEU A 248 23.44 22.90 -21.25
C LEU A 248 22.16 22.36 -20.57
N SER A 249 21.60 23.08 -19.59
CA SER A 249 20.36 22.66 -18.95
C SER A 249 19.18 22.68 -19.93
N ARG A 250 19.09 23.71 -20.79
CA ARG A 250 18.06 23.77 -21.83
C ARG A 250 18.16 22.64 -22.85
N ASP A 251 19.38 22.25 -23.21
CA ASP A 251 19.60 21.16 -24.16
C ASP A 251 19.19 19.80 -23.57
N ILE A 252 19.36 19.61 -22.25
CA ILE A 252 18.89 18.42 -21.53
C ILE A 252 17.35 18.41 -21.47
N ASP A 253 16.73 19.52 -21.08
CA ASP A 253 15.27 19.66 -21.06
C ASP A 253 14.65 19.41 -22.44
N ALA A 254 15.33 19.85 -23.51
CA ALA A 254 14.89 19.64 -24.90
C ALA A 254 15.08 18.20 -25.39
N ALA A 255 16.04 17.46 -24.83
CA ALA A 255 16.29 16.05 -25.16
C ALA A 255 15.35 15.07 -24.42
N GLU A 256 14.73 15.51 -23.32
CA GLU A 256 13.73 14.74 -22.56
C GLU A 256 12.29 14.86 -23.12
N LEU A 257 12.05 15.72 -24.13
CA LEU A 257 10.78 15.92 -24.85
C LEU A 257 10.68 15.11 -26.15
#